data_AF-A0AAY3ZWK4-F1
#
_entry.id   AF-A0AAY3ZWK4-F1
#
_cell.length_a   1.000
_cell.length_b   1.000
_cell.length_c   1.000
_cell.angle_alpha   90.00
_cell.angle_beta   90.00
_cell.angle_gamma   90.00
#
_symmetry.space_group_name_H-M   'P 1'
#
loop_
_entity.id
_entity.type
_entity.pdbx_description
1 polymer ?
#
loop_
_entity_poly.entity_id
_entity_poly.type
_entity_poly.pdbx_seq_one_letter_code
_entity_poly.pdbx_strand_id
1 'polypeptide(L)'
;RICTQNKSIPTPCALKIGDKIAEQCSGAVLLMLDGAKMSPEYRVPPIIMYERKDSRWSVKDKHTIMLRQWEETLSIASQLLDSGDHALLVDFDSHLDDITRDWTNQKLNAKIAELASPANGNV
;
A
#
# COMPACT_ATOMS: atom_id res chain seq x y z
N ARG A 1 2.29 1.90 22.26
CA ARG A 1 3.77 1.87 22.18
C ARG A 1 4.14 2.01 20.71
N ILE A 2 4.59 3.20 20.29
CA ILE A 2 5.07 3.44 18.93
C ILE A 2 6.49 2.89 18.90
N CYS A 3 6.73 1.82 18.14
CA CYS A 3 8.06 1.24 18.01
C CYS A 3 8.94 2.17 17.17
N THR A 4 9.70 3.02 17.84
CA THR A 4 10.89 3.68 17.29
C THR A 4 12.01 2.64 17.13
N GLN A 5 11.99 1.86 16.04
CA GLN A 5 13.13 1.08 15.61
C GLN A 5 13.53 1.54 14.22
N ASN A 6 14.71 2.16 14.16
CA ASN A 6 15.21 2.99 13.08
C ASN A 6 15.75 2.17 11.88
N LYS A 7 15.12 1.03 11.58
CA LYS A 7 15.39 0.20 10.39
C LYS A 7 14.10 -0.54 10.05
N SER A 8 13.59 -0.27 8.85
CA SER A 8 12.37 -0.90 8.30
C SER A 8 12.67 -2.36 7.89
N ILE A 9 12.88 -3.19 8.91
CA ILE A 9 13.15 -4.63 8.85
C ILE A 9 11.83 -5.36 9.09
N PRO A 10 11.47 -6.37 8.26
CA PRO A 10 10.29 -7.18 8.47
C PRO A 10 10.31 -7.87 9.82
N THR A 11 9.17 -7.84 10.52
CA THR A 11 9.02 -8.60 11.76
C THR A 11 8.96 -10.10 11.47
N PRO A 12 9.24 -10.97 12.45
CA PRO A 12 9.05 -12.41 12.27
C PRO A 12 7.62 -12.80 11.85
N CYS A 13 6.61 -12.03 12.27
CA CYS A 13 5.23 -12.23 11.84
C CYS A 13 5.07 -11.95 10.34
N ALA A 14 5.58 -10.81 9.86
CA ALA A 14 5.54 -10.45 8.44
C ALA A 14 6.24 -11.50 7.57
N LEU A 15 7.39 -12.02 8.02
CA LEU A 15 8.12 -13.07 7.31
C LEU A 15 7.32 -14.39 7.24
N LYS A 16 6.73 -14.83 8.36
CA LYS A 16 5.90 -16.05 8.39
C LYS A 16 4.69 -15.97 7.45
N ILE A 17 4.00 -14.82 7.45
CA ILE A 17 2.86 -14.58 6.53
C ILE A 17 3.35 -14.56 5.09
N GLY A 18 4.46 -13.84 4.82
CA GLY A 18 5.08 -13.79 3.50
C GLY A 18 5.45 -15.18 2.98
N ASP A 19 6.09 -16.01 3.80
CA ASP A 19 6.44 -17.38 3.43
C ASP A 19 5.21 -18.21 3.09
N LYS A 20 4.13 -18.07 3.88
CA LYS A 20 2.89 -18.80 3.63
C LYS A 20 2.22 -18.39 2.32
N ILE A 21 2.23 -17.11 1.99
CA ILE A 21 1.71 -16.60 0.70
C ILE A 21 2.59 -17.12 -0.45
N ALA A 22 3.92 -17.10 -0.28
CA ALA A 22 4.87 -17.50 -1.31
C ALA A 22 4.85 -19.01 -1.62
N GLU A 23 4.26 -19.86 -0.78
CA GLU A 23 3.96 -21.26 -1.10
C GLU A 23 2.97 -21.41 -2.26
N GLN A 24 2.07 -20.43 -2.44
CA GLN A 24 1.00 -20.46 -3.44
C GLN A 24 1.12 -19.34 -4.50
N CYS A 25 2.03 -18.38 -4.29
CA CYS A 25 2.24 -17.24 -5.18
C CYS A 25 3.76 -17.05 -5.44
N SER A 26 4.25 -17.55 -6.58
CA SER A 26 5.67 -17.51 -6.95
C SER A 26 6.25 -16.10 -7.10
N GLY A 27 5.39 -15.10 -7.29
CA GLY A 27 5.74 -13.68 -7.42
C GLY A 27 5.50 -12.85 -6.15
N ALA A 28 5.32 -13.48 -4.99
CA ALA A 28 5.05 -12.78 -3.75
C ALA A 28 6.17 -11.78 -3.40
N VAL A 29 5.76 -10.58 -2.98
CA VAL A 29 6.66 -9.53 -2.47
C VAL A 29 6.21 -9.12 -1.08
N LEU A 30 7.17 -8.67 -0.26
CA LEU A 30 6.89 -8.09 1.06
C LEU A 30 7.20 -6.60 0.99
N LEU A 31 6.19 -5.78 1.20
CA LEU A 31 6.30 -4.32 1.23
C LEU A 31 6.36 -3.83 2.68
N MET A 32 7.43 -3.15 3.02
CA MET A 32 7.53 -2.39 4.27
C MET A 32 7.34 -0.91 3.97
N LEU A 33 6.48 -0.25 4.74
CA LEU A 33 6.27 1.20 4.64
C LEU A 33 7.18 1.94 5.61
N ASP A 34 7.84 2.99 5.13
CA ASP A 34 8.61 3.91 5.95
C ASP A 34 7.68 5.02 6.46
N GLY A 35 7.13 4.83 7.66
CA GLY A 35 6.19 5.78 8.27
C GLY A 35 6.75 7.20 8.45
N ALA A 36 8.07 7.36 8.54
CA ALA A 36 8.70 8.69 8.62
C ALA A 36 8.61 9.47 7.30
N LYS A 37 8.30 8.78 6.20
CA LYS A 37 8.15 9.34 4.85
C LYS A 37 6.70 9.34 4.35
N MET A 38 5.74 8.98 5.21
CA MET A 38 4.30 9.03 4.90
C MET A 38 3.76 10.44 5.05
N SER A 39 4.23 11.37 4.21
CA SER A 39 3.70 12.73 4.09
C SER A 39 3.59 13.11 2.61
N PRO A 40 2.58 13.90 2.21
CA PRO A 40 2.45 14.42 0.84
C PRO A 40 3.69 15.18 0.33
N GLU A 41 4.51 15.71 1.25
CA GLU A 41 5.74 16.43 0.91
C GLU A 41 6.86 15.51 0.37
N TYR A 42 6.78 14.20 0.64
CA TYR A 42 7.74 13.23 0.13
C TYR A 42 7.42 12.83 -1.31
N ARG A 43 8.27 13.28 -2.24
CA ARG A 43 8.15 12.97 -3.67
C ARG A 43 8.63 11.57 -4.07
N VAL A 44 9.14 10.78 -3.12
CA VAL A 44 9.61 9.42 -3.36
C VAL A 44 8.69 8.46 -2.61
N PRO A 45 8.27 7.34 -3.24
CA PRO A 45 7.42 6.35 -2.59
C PRO A 45 8.04 5.84 -1.27
N PRO A 46 7.31 5.84 -0.15
CA PRO A 46 7.83 5.43 1.15
C PRO A 46 7.85 3.90 1.30
N ILE A 47 8.32 3.18 0.28
CA ILE A 47 8.29 1.71 0.21
C ILE A 47 9.70 1.12 0.26
N ILE A 48 9.83 0.00 0.96
CA ILE A 48 10.96 -0.91 0.86
C ILE A 48 10.38 -2.27 0.46
N MET A 49 10.79 -2.75 -0.71
CA MET A 49 10.34 -4.04 -1.23
C MET A 49 11.37 -5.11 -0.91
N TYR A 50 10.91 -6.24 -0.38
CA TYR A 50 11.66 -7.47 -0.28
C TYR A 50 11.14 -8.43 -1.34
N GLU A 51 12.06 -9.04 -2.07
CA GLU A 51 11.77 -10.16 -2.97
C GLU A 51 12.26 -11.46 -2.35
N ARG A 52 11.59 -12.57 -2.70
CA ARG A 52 11.95 -13.89 -2.23
C ARG A 52 12.79 -14.61 -3.28
N LYS A 53 14.02 -15.00 -2.92
CA LYS A 53 14.92 -15.84 -3.73
C LYS A 53 15.43 -16.99 -2.87
N ASP A 54 15.38 -18.21 -3.38
CA ASP A 54 15.86 -19.41 -2.69
C ASP A 54 15.35 -19.54 -1.24
N SER A 55 14.04 -19.28 -1.05
CA SER A 55 13.36 -19.28 0.26
C SER A 55 13.85 -18.23 1.26
N ARG A 56 14.55 -17.18 0.80
CA ARG A 56 15.01 -16.05 1.63
C ARG A 56 14.45 -14.72 1.12
N TRP A 57 14.04 -13.87 2.05
CA TRP A 57 13.61 -12.50 1.77
C TRP A 57 14.83 -11.57 1.74
N SER A 58 15.02 -10.85 0.64
CA SER A 58 16.09 -9.87 0.48
C SER A 58 15.55 -8.56 -0.07
N VAL A 59 16.13 -7.43 0.36
CA VAL A 59 15.76 -6.10 -0.16
C VAL A 59 15.99 -6.07 -1.67
N LYS A 60 14.95 -5.70 -2.42
CA LYS A 60 15.01 -5.49 -3.85
C LYS A 60 15.69 -4.16 -4.15
N ASP A 61 16.49 -4.10 -5.22
CA ASP A 61 17.08 -2.85 -5.68
C ASP A 61 15.98 -1.86 -6.08
N LYS A 62 15.97 -0.70 -5.44
CA LYS A 62 14.99 0.37 -5.67
C LYS A 62 14.92 0.84 -7.13
N HIS A 63 16.03 0.76 -7.88
CA HIS A 63 16.06 1.17 -9.29
C HIS A 63 15.33 0.19 -10.20
N THR A 64 15.03 -1.02 -9.71
CA THR A 64 14.26 -2.04 -10.42
C THR A 64 12.76 -2.00 -10.08
N ILE A 65 12.37 -1.16 -9.11
CA ILE A 65 10.98 -1.00 -8.70
C ILE A 65 10.35 0.08 -9.58
N MET A 66 9.39 -0.32 -10.41
CA MET A 66 8.61 0.62 -11.21
C MET A 66 7.24 0.83 -10.57
N LEU A 67 6.96 2.05 -10.13
CA LEU A 67 5.60 2.47 -9.78
C LEU A 67 5.03 3.24 -10.97
N ARG A 68 3.96 2.71 -11.55
CA ARG A 68 3.25 3.36 -12.65
C ARG A 68 2.51 4.58 -12.10
N GLN A 69 2.50 5.67 -12.87
CA GLN A 69 1.68 6.84 -12.56
C GLN A 69 1.88 7.35 -11.12
N TRP A 70 3.13 7.40 -10.65
CA TRP A 70 3.44 7.77 -9.25
C TRP A 70 2.92 9.16 -8.88
N GLU A 71 3.12 10.16 -9.73
CA GLU A 71 2.67 11.53 -9.46
C GLU A 71 1.14 11.62 -9.35
N GLU A 72 0.42 10.94 -10.25
CA GLU A 72 -1.03 10.82 -10.21
C GLU A 72 -1.50 10.07 -8.95
N THR A 73 -0.86 8.95 -8.61
CA THR A 73 -1.14 8.18 -7.38
C THR A 73 -0.99 9.06 -6.13
N LEU A 74 0.10 9.82 -6.04
CA LEU A 74 0.35 10.74 -4.93
C LEU A 74 -0.68 11.87 -4.87
N SER A 75 -1.04 12.44 -6.03
CA SER A 75 -2.07 13.48 -6.13
C SER A 75 -3.43 12.98 -5.63
N ILE A 76 -3.88 11.81 -6.12
CA ILE A 76 -5.16 11.23 -5.72
C ILE A 76 -5.15 10.86 -4.24
N ALA A 77 -4.09 10.20 -3.75
CA ALA A 77 -3.97 9.86 -2.33
C ALA A 77 -4.03 11.10 -1.43
N SER A 78 -3.40 12.21 -1.86
CA SER A 78 -3.45 13.48 -1.12
C SER A 78 -4.87 14.06 -1.08
N GLN A 79 -5.58 14.06 -2.21
CA GLN A 79 -6.99 14.51 -2.27
C GLN A 79 -7.92 13.67 -1.37
N LEU A 80 -7.72 12.35 -1.32
CA LEU A 80 -8.50 11.46 -0.44
C LEU A 80 -8.19 11.71 1.05
N LEU A 81 -6.94 12.02 1.38
CA LEU A 81 -6.55 12.40 2.75
C LEU A 81 -7.18 13.73 3.15
N ASP A 82 -7.06 14.76 2.30
CA ASP A 82 -7.56 16.12 2.55
C ASP A 82 -9.09 16.15 2.70
N SER A 83 -9.80 15.33 1.93
CA SER A 83 -11.26 15.21 2.00
C SER A 83 -11.77 14.29 3.11
N GLY A 84 -10.88 13.63 3.86
CA GLY A 84 -11.24 12.75 4.96
C GLY A 84 -11.77 11.37 4.55
N ASP A 85 -11.62 10.98 3.28
CA ASP A 85 -12.13 9.70 2.76
C ASP A 85 -11.45 8.48 3.39
N HIS A 86 -10.26 8.66 3.98
CA HIS A 86 -9.59 7.59 4.74
C HIS A 86 -10.47 7.04 5.88
N ALA A 87 -11.42 7.83 6.40
CA ALA A 87 -12.39 7.37 7.40
C ALA A 87 -13.47 6.42 6.83
N LEU A 88 -13.60 6.34 5.50
CA LEU A 88 -14.51 5.40 4.82
C LEU A 88 -13.87 4.03 4.61
N LEU A 89 -12.56 3.89 4.81
CA LEU A 89 -11.84 2.64 4.62
C LEU A 89 -12.33 1.58 5.63
N VAL A 90 -12.75 0.43 5.12
CA VAL A 90 -13.12 -0.74 5.92
C VAL A 90 -12.02 -1.78 5.77
N ASP A 91 -11.40 -2.15 6.89
CA ASP A 91 -10.46 -3.28 6.96
C ASP A 91 -11.18 -4.57 7.38
N PHE A 92 -10.41 -5.66 7.46
CA PHE A 92 -10.97 -6.97 7.81
C PHE A 92 -11.44 -7.04 9.27
N ASP A 93 -10.75 -6.35 10.20
CA ASP A 93 -11.16 -6.29 11.61
C ASP A 93 -12.52 -5.58 11.75
N SER A 94 -12.72 -4.45 11.07
CA SER A 94 -14.01 -3.76 11.03
C SER A 94 -15.13 -4.63 10.45
N HIS A 95 -14.83 -5.45 9.45
CA HIS A 95 -15.79 -6.41 8.88
C HIS A 95 -16.12 -7.56 9.84
N LEU A 96 -15.16 -8.00 10.65
CA LEU A 96 -15.43 -9.01 11.68
C LEU A 96 -16.31 -8.47 12.80
N ASP A 97 -16.16 -7.19 13.15
CA ASP A 97 -17.04 -6.51 14.12
C ASP A 97 -18.48 -6.32 13.57
N ASP A 98 -18.60 -6.01 12.28
CA ASP A 98 -19.88 -5.90 11.58
C ASP A 98 -19.76 -6.42 10.14
N ILE A 99 -20.31 -7.63 9.91
CA ILE A 99 -20.24 -8.37 8.64
C ILE A 99 -20.92 -7.64 7.47
N THR A 100 -21.70 -6.60 7.74
CA THR A 100 -22.31 -5.78 6.68
C THR A 100 -21.35 -4.75 6.09
N ARG A 101 -20.21 -4.49 6.76
CA ARG A 101 -19.19 -3.55 6.29
C ARG A 101 -18.34 -4.17 5.18
N ASP A 102 -18.35 -3.57 4.00
CA ASP A 102 -17.65 -4.09 2.83
C ASP A 102 -16.13 -3.83 2.88
N TRP A 103 -15.34 -4.86 3.26
CA TRP A 103 -13.88 -4.81 3.26
C TRP A 103 -13.26 -4.73 1.86
N THR A 104 -14.04 -4.95 0.79
CA THR A 104 -13.58 -4.77 -0.60
C THR A 104 -13.59 -3.30 -1.04
N ASN A 105 -14.19 -2.42 -0.24
CA ASN A 105 -14.16 -0.96 -0.38
C ASN A 105 -14.66 -0.45 -1.75
N GLN A 106 -15.72 -1.05 -2.32
CA GLN A 106 -16.18 -0.71 -3.68
C GLN A 106 -16.47 0.78 -3.89
N LYS A 107 -17.05 1.44 -2.89
CA LYS A 107 -17.34 2.88 -2.93
C LYS A 107 -16.07 3.72 -3.06
N LEU A 108 -15.02 3.37 -2.32
CA LEU A 108 -13.74 4.08 -2.38
C LEU A 108 -13.02 3.80 -3.70
N ASN A 109 -13.09 2.56 -4.19
CA ASN A 109 -12.53 2.17 -5.49
C ASN A 109 -13.17 2.95 -6.65
N ALA A 110 -14.49 3.14 -6.62
CA ALA A 110 -15.20 3.94 -7.63
C ALA A 110 -14.72 5.41 -7.61
N LYS A 111 -14.58 6.00 -6.42
CA LYS A 111 -14.06 7.37 -6.28
C LYS A 111 -12.61 7.50 -6.79
N ILE A 112 -11.75 6.53 -6.50
CA ILE A 112 -10.37 6.49 -7.05
C ILE A 112 -10.40 6.44 -8.58
N ALA A 113 -11.26 5.61 -9.17
CA ALA A 113 -11.38 5.50 -10.62
C ALA A 113 -11.89 6.80 -11.27
N GLU A 114 -12.83 7.50 -10.63
CA GLU A 114 -13.29 8.83 -11.07
C GLU A 114 -12.15 9.86 -11.04
N LEU A 115 -11.36 9.89 -9.97
CA LEU A 115 -10.23 10.82 -9.82
C LEU A 115 -9.06 10.50 -10.77
N ALA A 116 -8.87 9.22 -11.12
CA ALA A 116 -7.86 8.77 -12.08
C ALA A 116 -8.33 8.89 -13.54
N SER A 117 -9.60 9.21 -13.77
CA SER A 117 -10.10 9.40 -15.13
C SER A 117 -9.63 10.77 -15.63
N PRO A 118 -9.05 10.87 -16.85
CA PRO A 118 -8.73 12.17 -17.43
C PRO A 118 -10.03 12.98 -17.51
N ALA A 119 -9.98 14.23 -17.04
CA ALA A 119 -11.12 15.14 -17.21
C ALA A 119 -11.46 15.17 -18.70
N ASN A 120 -12.68 14.76 -19.05
CA ASN A 120 -13.20 14.92 -20.41
C ASN A 120 -13.29 16.43 -20.72
N GLY A 121 -12.17 17.01 -21.15
CA GLY A 121 -12.10 18.32 -21.76
C GLY A 121 -12.54 18.18 -23.21
N ASN A 122 -13.61 18.89 -23.55
CA ASN A 122 -14.28 18.96 -24.85
C ASN A 122 -13.37 18.87 -26.09
N VAL A 123 -13.91 18.20 -27.12
CA VAL A 123 -13.56 18.32 -28.55
C VAL A 123 -13.64 19.77 -29.00
#